data_AF-A0A2E7BML0-F1
#
_entry.id   AF-A0A2E7BML0-F1
#
_cell.length_a   1.000
_cell.length_b   1.000
_cell.length_c   1.000
_cell.angle_alpha   90.00
_cell.angle_beta   90.00
_cell.angle_gamma   90.00
#
_symmetry.space_group_name_H-M   'P 1'
#
loop_
_entity.id
_entity.type
_entity.pdbx_description
1 polymer ?
#
loop_
_entity_poly.entity_id
_entity_poly.type
_entity_poly.pdbx_seq_one_letter_code
_entity_poly.pdbx_strand_id
1 'polypeptide(L)'
;MVDQKDDRIGPLRRLVDAVEDSDTLDLVHAVFELLEQDTSRVIDQTHIARDIAGRTKAGDWFGNTELVEVLSDADYFLRVYKQQRDDIGELKDVLRERQGRLKPSS
;
A
#
# COMPACT_ATOMS: atom_id res chain seq x y z
N MET A 1 -0.47 23.75 -7.77
CA MET A 1 -1.00 23.39 -6.44
C MET A 1 -0.06 22.33 -5.89
N VAL A 2 0.55 22.59 -4.75
CA VAL A 2 1.46 21.65 -4.08
C VAL A 2 0.65 20.41 -3.71
N ASP A 3 1.07 19.23 -4.16
CA ASP A 3 0.58 17.94 -3.67
C ASP A 3 0.65 17.98 -2.15
N GLN A 4 -0.50 18.21 -1.49
CA GLN A 4 -0.67 17.84 -0.10
C GLN A 4 -0.52 16.32 -0.13
N LYS A 5 0.69 15.85 0.18
CA LYS A 5 1.00 14.42 0.28
C LYS A 5 0.13 13.91 1.42
N ASP A 6 -1.08 13.49 1.05
CA ASP A 6 -2.08 13.03 2.00
C ASP A 6 -1.43 11.88 2.77
N ASP A 7 -1.27 12.02 4.09
CA ASP A 7 -0.60 11.02 4.91
C ASP A 7 -1.53 9.82 5.07
N ARG A 8 -1.60 9.00 4.01
CA ARG A 8 -2.52 7.86 3.91
C ARG A 8 -2.33 6.86 5.05
N ILE A 9 -1.13 6.80 5.62
CA ILE A 9 -0.75 5.89 6.69
C ILE A 9 -0.89 6.53 8.09
N GLY A 10 -0.97 7.86 8.18
CA GLY A 10 -1.13 8.58 9.45
C GLY A 10 -2.26 8.09 10.36
N PRO A 11 -3.46 7.75 9.84
CA PRO A 11 -4.52 7.12 10.64
C PRO A 11 -4.12 5.76 11.21
N LEU A 12 -3.40 4.94 10.43
CA LEU A 12 -2.91 3.63 10.85
C LEU A 12 -1.85 3.75 11.94
N ARG A 13 -0.91 4.70 11.84
CA ARG A 13 0.06 4.97 12.94
C ARG A 13 -0.64 5.30 14.24
N ARG A 14 -1.62 6.22 14.19
CA ARG A 14 -2.42 6.61 15.35
C ARG A 14 -3.23 5.45 15.93
N LEU A 15 -3.75 4.57 15.10
CA LEU A 15 -4.43 3.35 15.54
C LEU A 15 -3.46 2.43 16.29
N VAL A 16 -2.29 2.15 15.71
CA VAL A 16 -1.26 1.32 16.36
C VAL A 16 -0.89 1.90 17.71
N ASP A 17 -0.67 3.22 17.82
CA ASP A 17 -0.27 3.88 19.06
C ASP A 17 -1.34 3.82 20.15
N ALA A 18 -2.61 3.97 19.77
CA ALA A 18 -3.75 4.06 20.69
C ALA A 18 -4.20 2.72 21.29
N VAL A 19 -3.80 1.58 20.72
CA VAL A 19 -4.21 0.27 21.22
C VAL A 19 -3.30 -0.14 22.37
N GLU A 20 -3.90 -0.47 23.52
CA GLU A 20 -3.19 -0.84 24.75
C GLU A 20 -3.43 -2.30 25.17
N ASP A 21 -4.48 -2.95 24.67
CA ASP A 21 -4.83 -4.33 25.02
C ASP A 21 -4.35 -5.35 23.97
N SER A 22 -3.98 -6.54 24.44
CA SER A 22 -3.36 -7.57 23.60
C SER A 22 -4.28 -8.13 22.54
N ASP A 23 -5.57 -8.27 22.84
CA ASP A 23 -6.54 -8.91 21.96
C ASP A 23 -6.90 -7.98 20.81
N THR A 24 -7.05 -6.68 21.08
CA THR A 24 -7.22 -5.67 20.04
C THR A 24 -5.95 -5.52 19.20
N LEU A 25 -4.76 -5.64 19.78
CA LEU A 25 -3.51 -5.66 18.99
C LEU A 25 -3.47 -6.84 18.01
N ASP A 26 -3.94 -8.03 18.41
CA ASP A 26 -4.03 -9.18 17.51
C ASP A 26 -5.02 -8.92 16.37
N LEU A 27 -6.18 -8.32 16.66
CA LEU A 27 -7.16 -7.94 15.64
C LEU A 27 -6.60 -6.89 14.68
N VAL A 28 -5.91 -5.88 15.20
CA VAL A 28 -5.26 -4.83 14.40
C VAL A 28 -4.16 -5.44 13.54
N HIS A 29 -3.35 -6.36 14.08
CA HIS A 29 -2.34 -7.07 13.30
C HIS A 29 -2.96 -7.83 12.13
N ALA A 30 -4.05 -8.57 12.36
CA ALA A 30 -4.77 -9.27 11.29
C ALA A 30 -5.33 -8.31 10.21
N VAL A 31 -5.83 -7.14 10.60
CA VAL A 31 -6.26 -6.11 9.64
C VAL A 31 -5.10 -5.61 8.79
N PHE A 32 -3.91 -5.42 9.38
CA PHE A 32 -2.73 -5.01 8.63
C PHE A 32 -2.26 -6.10 7.66
N GLU A 33 -2.43 -7.39 7.97
CA GLU A 33 -2.16 -8.48 7.03
C GLU A 33 -3.08 -8.40 5.80
N LEU A 34 -4.38 -8.14 6.00
CA LEU A 34 -5.32 -7.95 4.89
C LEU A 34 -4.95 -6.72 4.06
N LEU A 35 -4.63 -5.59 4.70
CA LEU A 35 -4.24 -4.36 4.00
C LEU A 35 -2.96 -4.55 3.18
N GLU A 36 -1.96 -5.28 3.68
CA GLU A 36 -0.75 -5.58 2.93
C GLU A 36 -1.03 -6.47 1.71
N GLN A 37 -1.89 -7.48 1.88
CA GLN A 37 -2.30 -8.38 0.79
C GLN A 37 -3.06 -7.61 -0.30
N ASP A 38 -4.03 -6.79 0.08
CA ASP A 38 -4.82 -5.99 -0.86
C ASP A 38 -3.95 -4.95 -1.57
N THR A 39 -3.04 -4.29 -0.85
CA THR A 39 -2.07 -3.35 -1.44
C THR A 39 -1.17 -4.04 -2.46
N SER A 40 -0.69 -5.26 -2.15
CA SER A 40 0.11 -6.05 -3.08
C SER A 40 -0.68 -6.40 -4.34
N ARG A 41 -1.97 -6.75 -4.19
CA ARG A 41 -2.87 -7.06 -5.30
C ARG A 41 -3.08 -5.87 -6.23
N VAL A 42 -3.23 -4.67 -5.68
CA VAL A 42 -3.34 -3.42 -6.45
C VAL A 42 -2.05 -3.15 -7.24
N ILE A 43 -0.88 -3.36 -6.63
CA ILE A 43 0.42 -3.21 -7.32
C ILE A 43 0.49 -4.17 -8.52
N ASP A 44 0.14 -5.44 -8.32
CA ASP A 44 0.18 -6.46 -9.37
C ASP A 44 -0.77 -6.13 -10.52
N GLN A 45 -2.02 -5.74 -10.21
CA GLN A 45 -3.00 -5.32 -11.20
C GLN A 45 -2.55 -4.08 -11.97
N THR A 46 -1.89 -3.14 -11.30
CA THR A 46 -1.35 -1.94 -11.94
C THR A 46 -0.19 -2.30 -12.89
N HIS A 47 0.67 -3.25 -12.51
CA HIS A 47 1.70 -3.77 -13.41
C HIS A 47 1.11 -4.43 -14.67
N ILE A 48 0.03 -5.20 -14.53
CA ILE A 48 -0.67 -5.82 -15.66
C ILE A 48 -1.28 -4.75 -16.57
N ALA A 49 -2.00 -3.77 -16.00
CA ALA A 49 -2.62 -2.69 -16.76
C ALA A 49 -1.56 -1.87 -17.54
N ARG A 50 -0.43 -1.57 -16.90
CA ARG A 50 0.71 -0.90 -17.52
C ARG A 50 1.31 -1.69 -18.69
N ASP A 51 1.50 -3.01 -18.52
CA ASP A 51 2.04 -3.86 -19.59
C ASP A 51 1.09 -3.90 -20.80
N ILE A 52 -0.21 -4.08 -20.55
CA ILE A 52 -1.23 -4.06 -21.61
C ILE A 52 -1.21 -2.72 -22.34
N ALA A 53 -1.23 -1.59 -21.62
CA ALA A 53 -1.18 -0.26 -22.22
C ALA A 53 0.12 -0.03 -23.02
N GLY A 54 1.27 -0.46 -22.50
CA GLY A 54 2.56 -0.34 -23.17
C GLY A 54 2.62 -1.14 -24.47
N ARG A 55 2.11 -2.37 -24.46
CA ARG A 55 2.04 -3.23 -25.66
C ARG A 55 1.06 -2.68 -26.69
N THR A 56 -0.10 -2.20 -26.26
CA THR A 56 -1.08 -1.57 -27.16
C THR A 56 -0.51 -0.31 -27.79
N LYS A 57 0.16 0.54 -27.02
CA LYS A 57 0.80 1.77 -27.52
C LYS A 57 1.91 1.47 -28.52
N ALA A 58 2.70 0.41 -28.31
CA ALA A 58 3.74 0.00 -29.25
C ALA A 58 3.17 -0.43 -30.63
N GLY A 59 1.94 -0.95 -30.65
CA GLY A 59 1.20 -1.27 -31.88
C GLY A 59 0.38 -0.10 -32.44
N ASP A 60 0.29 1.01 -31.72
CA ASP A 60 -0.51 2.18 -32.10
C ASP A 60 0.32 3.18 -32.92
N TRP A 61 0.10 3.17 -34.22
CA TRP A 61 0.81 4.02 -35.18
C TRP A 61 0.38 5.50 -35.12
N PHE A 62 -0.79 5.80 -34.52
CA PHE A 62 -1.36 7.14 -34.49
C PHE A 62 -1.04 7.93 -33.21
N GLY A 63 -0.48 7.27 -32.19
CA GLY A 63 -0.03 7.93 -30.96
C GLY A 63 -1.19 8.41 -30.07
N ASN A 64 -2.01 7.49 -29.57
CA ASN A 64 -3.15 7.78 -28.70
C ASN A 64 -2.70 8.37 -27.35
N THR A 65 -3.15 9.60 -27.07
CA THR A 65 -2.94 10.33 -25.82
C THR A 65 -3.47 9.58 -24.60
N GLU A 66 -4.58 8.85 -24.71
CA GLU A 66 -5.19 8.11 -23.59
C GLU A 66 -4.24 7.00 -23.09
N LEU A 67 -3.52 6.33 -24.00
CA LEU A 67 -2.54 5.30 -23.61
C LEU A 67 -1.33 5.90 -22.91
N VAL A 68 -0.97 7.15 -23.21
CA VAL A 68 0.09 7.89 -22.51
C VAL A 68 -0.36 8.20 -21.08
N GLU A 69 -1.59 8.67 -20.92
CA GLU A 69 -2.18 8.99 -19.61
C GLU A 69 -2.29 7.74 -18.73
N VAL A 70 -2.79 6.62 -19.27
CA VAL A 70 -2.87 5.34 -18.54
C VAL A 70 -1.50 4.87 -18.07
N LEU A 71 -0.45 5.02 -18.88
CA LEU A 71 0.91 4.66 -18.48
C LEU A 71 1.44 5.57 -17.35
N SER A 72 1.17 6.88 -17.44
CA SER A 72 1.55 7.86 -16.41
C SER A 72 0.82 7.58 -15.10
N ASP A 73 -0.49 7.30 -15.15
CA ASP A 73 -1.29 6.96 -13.98
C ASP A 73 -0.82 5.66 -13.34
N ALA A 74 -0.51 4.64 -14.16
CA ALA A 74 0.03 3.40 -13.66
C ALA A 74 1.39 3.59 -12.97
N ASP A 75 2.30 4.40 -13.53
CA ASP A 75 3.57 4.71 -12.89
C ASP A 75 3.38 5.47 -11.56
N TYR A 76 2.43 6.42 -11.53
CA TYR A 76 2.06 7.13 -10.31
C TYR A 76 1.52 6.16 -9.24
N PHE A 77 0.55 5.31 -9.58
CA PHE A 77 -0.03 4.35 -8.65
C PHE A 77 1.01 3.35 -8.14
N LEU A 78 1.86 2.80 -9.01
CA LEU A 78 2.93 1.91 -8.59
C LEU A 78 3.84 2.56 -7.56
N ARG A 79 4.23 3.83 -7.78
CA ARG A 79 5.06 4.57 -6.81
C ARG A 79 4.34 4.74 -5.48
N VAL A 80 3.08 5.17 -5.49
CA VAL A 80 2.30 5.43 -4.27
C VAL A 80 2.05 4.15 -3.48
N TYR A 81 1.59 3.09 -4.14
CA TYR A 81 1.21 1.85 -3.46
C TYR A 81 2.43 1.03 -3.01
N LYS A 82 3.58 1.13 -3.70
CA LYS A 82 4.83 0.54 -3.19
C LYS A 82 5.26 1.20 -1.89
N GLN A 83 5.28 2.53 -1.83
CA GLN A 83 5.56 3.24 -0.58
C GLN A 83 4.55 2.87 0.51
N GLN A 84 3.27 2.81 0.17
CA GLN A 84 2.22 2.44 1.13
C GLN A 84 2.44 1.02 1.69
N ARG A 85 2.86 0.07 0.84
CA ARG A 85 3.17 -1.30 1.27
C ARG A 85 4.36 -1.32 2.24
N ASP A 86 5.42 -0.58 1.92
CA ASP A 86 6.61 -0.49 2.77
C ASP A 86 6.24 0.10 4.14
N ASP A 87 5.49 1.20 4.17
CA ASP A 87 5.00 1.84 5.39
C ASP A 87 4.09 0.90 6.23
N ILE A 88 3.25 0.09 5.58
CA ILE A 88 2.43 -0.93 6.27
C ILE A 88 3.33 -2.01 6.89
N GLY A 89 4.37 -2.44 6.16
CA GLY A 89 5.35 -3.42 6.66
C GLY A 89 6.05 -2.93 7.92
N GLU A 90 6.54 -1.69 7.91
CA GLU A 90 7.17 -1.06 9.09
C GLU A 90 6.22 -1.04 10.30
N LEU A 91 4.95 -0.69 10.11
CA LEU A 91 3.97 -0.67 11.19
C LEU A 91 3.61 -2.07 11.70
N LYS A 92 3.63 -3.09 10.85
CA LYS A 92 3.45 -4.49 11.29
C LYS A 92 4.56 -4.92 12.23
N ASP A 93 5.79 -4.50 11.96
CA ASP A 93 6.93 -4.81 12.82
C ASP A 93 6.82 -4.09 14.17
N VAL A 94 6.37 -2.83 14.19
CA VAL A 94 6.04 -2.11 15.43
C VAL A 94 4.93 -2.80 16.22
N LEU A 95 3.86 -3.24 15.55
CA LEU A 95 2.77 -3.99 16.17
C LEU A 95 3.27 -5.29 16.82
N ARG A 96 4.11 -6.06 16.12
CA ARG A 96 4.71 -7.29 16.64
C ARG A 96 5.57 -7.04 17.86
N GLU A 97 6.37 -5.98 17.85
CA GLU A 97 7.17 -5.59 19.01
C GLU A 97 6.28 -5.26 20.21
N ARG A 98 5.20 -4.49 20.02
CA ARG A 98 4.24 -4.16 21.07
C ARG A 98 3.52 -5.40 21.62
N GLN A 99 3.10 -6.32 20.76
CA GLN A 99 2.50 -7.59 21.17
C GLN A 99 3.45 -8.39 22.05
N GLY A 100 4.74 -8.47 21.70
CA GLY A 100 5.75 -9.15 22.51
C GLY A 100 5.97 -8.54 23.89
N ARG A 101 5.75 -7.22 24.05
CA ARG A 101 5.84 -6.54 25.35
C ARG A 101 4.61 -6.78 26.24
N LEU A 102 3.42 -6.93 25.64
CA LEU A 102 2.15 -7.08 26.36
C LEU A 102 1.79 -8.52 26.67
N LYS A 103 2.35 -9.49 25.94
CA LYS A 103 2.25 -10.93 26.24
C LYS A 103 3.57 -11.41 26.84
N PRO A 104 3.80 -11.27 28.17
CA PRO A 104 4.97 -11.86 28.78
C PRO A 104 4.92 -13.38 28.58
N SER A 105 6.06 -13.95 28.21
CA SER A 105 6.24 -15.38 28.01
C SER A 105 5.80 -16.13 29.26
N SER A 106 4.72 -16.92 29.16
CA SER A 106 4.35 -17.93 30.17
C SER A 106 5.31 -19.11 30.15
#